data_AF-A0A536V5U1-F1
#
_entry.id   AF-A0A536V5U1-F1
#
_cell.length_a   1.000
_cell.length_b   1.000
_cell.length_c   1.000
_cell.angle_alpha   90.00
_cell.angle_beta   90.00
_cell.angle_gamma   90.00
#
_symmetry.space_group_name_H-M   'P 1'
#
loop_
_entity.id
_entity.type
_entity.pdbx_description
1 polymer ?
#
loop_
_entity_poly.entity_id
_entity_poly.type
_entity_poly.pdbx_seq_one_letter_code
_entity_poly.pdbx_strand_id
1 'polypeptide(L)'
;MIQLIDIVDCDALHKCIVKPEACRKAVLVQDAGEKNDLFALLMVDDRRAVLVRQGSMNLAVSGGGGMLKLQMFRHQLDKSGIRAKELRFCAPGTYATHLNADAERFDPQWFVPASFPDLVDRFTAWRAGRATW
;
A
#
# COMPACT_ATOMS: atom_id res chain seq x y z
N MET A 1 -12.57 -10.38 6.97
CA MET A 1 -11.97 -9.36 7.84
C MET A 1 -10.49 -9.69 8.04
N ILE A 2 -9.62 -8.69 7.89
CA ILE A 2 -8.17 -8.78 8.09
C ILE A 2 -7.84 -8.07 9.41
N GLN A 3 -7.07 -8.71 10.28
CA GLN A 3 -6.52 -8.10 11.48
C GLN A 3 -5.28 -7.27 11.12
N LEU A 4 -5.27 -6.01 11.54
CA LEU A 4 -4.10 -5.15 11.48
C LEU A 4 -3.28 -5.39 12.75
N ILE A 5 -2.08 -5.93 12.57
CA ILE A 5 -1.21 -6.32 13.68
C ILE A 5 -0.14 -5.26 13.98
N ASP A 6 0.02 -4.30 13.07
CA ASP A 6 0.88 -3.14 13.23
C ASP A 6 0.48 -2.06 12.21
N ILE A 7 0.79 -0.81 12.52
CA ILE A 7 0.55 0.36 11.67
C ILE A 7 1.82 1.18 11.63
N VAL A 8 2.39 1.34 10.44
CA VAL A 8 3.67 2.01 10.25
C VAL A 8 3.61 3.05 9.15
N ASP A 9 4.46 4.06 9.25
CA ASP A 9 4.74 4.96 8.13
C ASP A 9 5.73 4.28 7.19
N CYS A 10 5.66 4.62 5.90
CA CYS A 10 6.56 4.05 4.88
C CYS A 10 8.04 4.20 5.26
N ASP A 11 8.42 5.34 5.81
CA ASP A 11 9.81 5.65 6.21
C ASP A 11 10.25 4.89 7.48
N ALA A 12 9.28 4.35 8.22
CA ALA A 12 9.47 3.68 9.50
C ALA A 12 9.27 2.16 9.43
N LEU A 13 9.27 1.56 8.22
CA LEU A 13 9.10 0.10 8.05
C LEU A 13 10.09 -0.73 8.87
N HIS A 14 11.31 -0.22 9.09
CA HIS A 14 12.31 -0.88 9.93
C HIS A 14 11.90 -1.04 11.41
N LYS A 15 10.93 -0.23 11.87
CA LYS A 15 10.35 -0.29 13.21
C LYS A 15 9.16 -1.24 13.32
N CYS A 16 8.74 -1.84 12.20
CA CYS A 16 7.62 -2.76 12.21
C CYS A 16 7.90 -3.97 13.12
N ILE A 17 6.88 -4.35 13.90
CA ILE A 17 6.87 -5.54 14.76
C ILE A 17 7.10 -6.79 13.91
N VAL A 18 6.49 -6.82 12.73
CA VAL A 18 6.70 -7.88 11.75
C VAL A 18 7.85 -7.52 10.83
N LYS A 19 8.83 -8.40 10.76
CA LYS A 19 9.91 -8.25 9.79
C LYS A 19 9.36 -8.42 8.38
N PRO A 20 9.68 -7.53 7.43
CA PRO A 20 9.06 -7.58 6.11
C PRO A 20 9.26 -8.91 5.37
N GLU A 21 10.34 -9.65 5.63
CA GLU A 21 10.57 -11.00 5.09
C GLU A 21 9.53 -12.05 5.54
N ALA A 22 8.78 -11.79 6.61
CA ALA A 22 7.65 -12.63 7.04
C ALA A 22 6.37 -12.36 6.23
N CYS A 23 6.34 -11.28 5.43
CA CYS A 23 5.19 -10.94 4.62
C CYS A 23 5.17 -11.71 3.30
N ARG A 24 4.01 -12.25 2.92
CA ARG A 24 3.81 -13.02 1.69
C ARG A 24 3.56 -12.15 0.46
N LYS A 25 2.83 -11.04 0.65
CA LYS A 25 2.47 -10.12 -0.44
C LYS A 25 2.27 -8.69 0.05
N ALA A 26 2.51 -7.73 -0.83
CA ALA A 26 2.14 -6.34 -0.62
C ALA A 26 0.92 -6.01 -1.48
N VAL A 27 -0.13 -5.46 -0.87
CA VAL A 27 -1.30 -4.94 -1.58
C VAL A 27 -1.26 -3.43 -1.49
N LEU A 28 -0.99 -2.77 -2.62
CA LEU A 28 -1.15 -1.33 -2.75
C LEU A 28 -2.64 -1.04 -2.95
N VAL A 29 -3.18 -0.13 -2.15
CA VAL A 29 -4.58 0.24 -2.19
C VAL A 29 -4.71 1.70 -2.56
N GLN A 30 -5.41 1.95 -3.66
CA GLN A 30 -5.71 3.27 -4.18
C GLN A 30 -7.15 3.64 -3.84
N ASP A 31 -7.38 4.85 -3.36
CA ASP A 31 -8.74 5.37 -3.21
C ASP A 31 -9.35 5.66 -4.60
N ALA A 32 -10.55 5.15 -4.88
CA ALA A 32 -11.19 5.35 -6.18
C ALA A 32 -11.65 6.80 -6.42
N GLY A 33 -11.84 7.59 -5.36
CA GLY A 33 -12.19 9.02 -5.41
C GLY A 33 -10.97 9.95 -5.41
N GLU A 34 -9.81 9.49 -4.92
CA GLU A 34 -8.56 10.26 -4.92
C GLU A 34 -7.41 9.43 -5.52
N LYS A 35 -7.06 9.73 -6.78
CA LYS A 35 -6.06 8.97 -7.55
C LYS A 35 -4.62 9.18 -7.09
N ASN A 36 -4.34 10.14 -6.21
CA ASN A 36 -2.98 10.37 -5.74
C ASN A 36 -2.63 9.63 -4.47
N ASP A 37 -3.63 9.17 -3.71
CA ASP A 37 -3.41 8.70 -2.35
C ASP A 37 -3.34 7.19 -2.24
N LEU A 38 -2.23 6.72 -1.68
CA LEU A 38 -1.92 5.31 -1.58
C LEU A 38 -1.60 4.92 -0.15
N PHE A 39 -2.09 3.76 0.23
CA PHE A 39 -1.65 3.02 1.39
C PHE A 39 -1.32 1.58 0.98
N ALA A 40 -0.68 0.82 1.86
CA ALA A 40 -0.38 -0.58 1.58
C ALA A 40 -0.75 -1.50 2.73
N LEU A 41 -1.08 -2.74 2.39
CA LEU A 41 -1.18 -3.85 3.33
C LEU A 41 -0.03 -4.82 3.05
N LEU A 42 0.90 -4.96 4.00
CA LEU A 42 1.89 -6.04 3.96
C LEU A 42 1.27 -7.27 4.63
N MET A 43 0.81 -8.20 3.80
CA MET A 43 0.09 -9.38 4.26
C MET A 43 1.07 -10.41 4.80
N VAL A 44 0.91 -10.82 6.05
CA VAL A 44 1.64 -11.94 6.65
C VAL A 44 1.00 -13.26 6.23
N ASP A 45 -0.32 -13.28 6.22
CA ASP A 45 -1.16 -14.36 5.71
C ASP A 45 -2.49 -13.78 5.21
N ASP A 46 -3.48 -14.64 4.94
CA ASP A 46 -4.78 -14.20 4.41
C ASP A 46 -5.66 -13.46 5.44
N ARG A 47 -5.24 -13.40 6.71
CA ARG A 47 -6.00 -12.83 7.83
C ARG A 47 -5.26 -11.75 8.59
N ARG A 48 -3.95 -11.59 8.43
CA ARG A 48 -3.13 -10.62 9.19
C ARG A 48 -2.27 -9.76 8.27
N ALA A 49 -2.24 -8.47 8.56
CA ALA A 49 -1.46 -7.50 7.78
C ALA A 49 -0.86 -6.39 8.64
N VAL A 50 0.26 -5.86 8.17
CA VAL A 50 0.78 -4.56 8.63
C VAL A 50 0.22 -3.49 7.69
N LEU A 51 -0.38 -2.45 8.26
CA LEU A 51 -0.84 -1.30 7.50
C LEU A 51 0.32 -0.31 7.32
N VAL A 52 0.58 0.09 6.09
CA VAL A 52 1.45 1.20 5.73
C VAL A 52 0.58 2.39 5.40
N ARG A 53 0.64 3.46 6.20
CA ARG A 53 -0.34 4.57 6.19
C ARG A 53 -0.42 5.35 4.87
N GLN A 54 -1.63 5.89 4.60
CA GLN A 54 -1.90 6.84 3.50
C GLN A 54 -1.02 8.09 3.61
N GLY A 55 -0.72 8.73 2.49
CA GLY A 55 0.02 10.00 2.43
C GLY A 55 1.53 9.84 2.62
N SER A 56 1.99 8.66 3.05
CA SER A 56 3.41 8.29 3.00
C SER A 56 3.86 7.93 1.57
N MET A 57 2.95 7.52 0.70
CA MET A 57 3.19 7.21 -0.71
C MET A 57 2.14 7.95 -1.53
N ASN A 58 2.56 8.69 -2.57
CA ASN A 58 1.63 9.37 -3.45
C ASN A 58 2.10 9.38 -4.91
N LEU A 59 1.15 9.56 -5.83
CA LEU A 59 1.41 9.72 -7.26
C LEU A 59 1.56 11.18 -7.69
N ALA A 60 1.25 12.13 -6.81
CA ALA A 60 1.34 13.55 -7.11
C ALA A 60 2.81 14.01 -7.18
N VAL A 61 3.31 14.17 -8.41
CA VAL A 61 4.68 14.67 -8.70
C VAL A 61 4.89 16.08 -8.14
N SER A 62 3.85 16.90 -8.08
CA SER A 62 3.89 18.32 -7.72
C SER A 62 4.14 18.60 -6.22
N GLY A 63 4.07 17.59 -5.35
CA GLY A 63 4.19 17.74 -3.89
C GLY A 63 5.54 17.33 -3.27
N GLY A 64 6.54 16.93 -4.07
CA GLY A 64 7.96 16.93 -3.65
C GLY A 64 8.50 15.72 -2.88
N GLY A 65 7.81 14.58 -2.76
CA GLY A 65 8.45 13.41 -2.10
C GLY A 65 7.71 12.08 -2.09
N GLY A 66 6.40 12.01 -2.28
CA GLY A 66 5.68 10.73 -2.19
C GLY A 66 6.04 9.73 -3.29
N MET A 67 6.45 10.22 -4.48
CA MET A 67 7.04 9.38 -5.53
C MET A 67 8.36 8.73 -5.09
N LEU A 68 9.22 9.49 -4.41
CA LEU A 68 10.50 8.97 -3.89
C LEU A 68 10.24 7.92 -2.81
N LYS A 69 9.30 8.18 -1.91
CA LYS A 69 8.92 7.23 -0.84
C LYS A 69 8.36 5.94 -1.41
N LEU A 70 7.53 6.02 -2.45
CA LEU A 70 7.06 4.84 -3.16
C LEU A 70 8.19 4.04 -3.82
N GLN A 71 9.19 4.71 -4.41
CA GLN A 71 10.36 4.02 -4.96
C GLN A 71 11.19 3.34 -3.87
N MET A 72 11.39 4.02 -2.73
CA MET A 72 12.05 3.46 -1.57
C MET A 72 11.27 2.27 -1.00
N PHE A 73 9.95 2.36 -0.94
CA PHE A 73 9.07 1.28 -0.55
C PHE A 73 9.27 0.06 -1.43
N ARG A 74 9.22 0.22 -2.75
CA ARG A 74 9.49 -0.87 -3.71
C ARG A 74 10.83 -1.54 -3.43
N HIS A 75 11.88 -0.74 -3.28
CA HIS A 75 13.23 -1.23 -3.01
C HIS A 75 13.30 -2.04 -1.71
N GLN A 76 12.59 -1.59 -0.68
CA GLN A 76 12.48 -2.32 0.59
C GLN A 76 11.74 -3.65 0.39
N LEU A 77 10.61 -3.67 -0.32
CA LEU A 77 9.88 -4.90 -0.65
C LEU A 77 10.77 -5.91 -1.41
N ASP A 78 11.52 -5.42 -2.39
CA ASP A 78 12.42 -6.24 -3.21
C ASP A 78 13.55 -6.84 -2.36
N LYS A 79 14.15 -6.04 -1.47
CA LYS A 79 15.18 -6.51 -0.52
C LYS A 79 14.66 -7.53 0.48
N SER A 80 13.41 -7.40 0.91
CA SER A 80 12.77 -8.29 1.87
C SER A 80 12.27 -9.61 1.25
N GLY A 81 12.37 -9.76 -0.07
CA GLY A 81 11.94 -10.98 -0.76
C GLY A 81 10.43 -11.04 -1.07
N ILE A 82 9.68 -9.97 -0.84
CA ILE A 82 8.25 -9.89 -1.17
C ILE A 82 8.07 -9.74 -2.68
N ARG A 83 7.81 -10.87 -3.36
CA ARG A 83 7.66 -10.89 -4.83
C ARG A 83 6.22 -10.59 -5.28
N ALA A 84 5.23 -10.97 -4.50
CA ALA A 84 3.83 -10.74 -4.83
C ALA A 84 3.42 -9.30 -4.49
N LYS A 85 3.08 -8.52 -5.52
CA LYS A 85 2.63 -7.13 -5.42
C LYS A 85 1.31 -6.99 -6.20
N GLU A 86 0.26 -6.57 -5.51
CA GLU A 86 -1.09 -6.36 -6.07
C GLU A 86 -1.49 -4.88 -6.00
N LEU A 87 -2.33 -4.45 -6.93
CA LEU A 87 -3.05 -3.18 -6.87
C LEU A 87 -4.53 -3.47 -6.63
N ARG A 88 -5.14 -2.81 -5.65
CA ARG A 88 -6.57 -2.85 -5.36
C ARG A 88 -7.11 -1.44 -5.22
N PHE A 89 -8.41 -1.30 -5.36
CA PHE A 89 -9.11 -0.03 -5.21
C PHE A 89 -10.10 -0.14 -4.08
N CYS A 90 -10.21 0.91 -3.26
CA CYS A 90 -11.25 1.00 -2.23
C CYS A 90 -12.30 2.05 -2.59
N ALA A 91 -13.46 1.95 -1.96
CA ALA A 91 -14.51 2.95 -2.12
C ALA A 91 -13.98 4.36 -1.72
N PRO A 92 -14.50 5.44 -2.33
CA PRO A 92 -14.08 6.80 -2.01
C PRO A 92 -14.16 7.15 -0.53
N GLY A 93 -13.09 7.72 0.03
CA GLY A 93 -13.06 8.18 1.43
C GLY A 93 -12.98 7.06 2.47
N THR A 94 -12.82 5.80 2.04
CA THR A 94 -12.78 4.64 2.94
C THR A 94 -11.69 4.79 3.99
N TYR A 95 -10.47 5.12 3.58
CA TYR A 95 -9.35 5.22 4.51
C TYR A 95 -9.59 6.33 5.53
N ALA A 96 -9.93 7.54 5.08
CA ALA A 96 -10.18 8.69 5.96
C ALA A 96 -11.33 8.45 6.96
N THR A 97 -12.31 7.62 6.59
CA THR A 97 -13.52 7.37 7.39
C THR A 97 -13.37 6.16 8.32
N HIS A 98 -12.62 5.14 7.91
CA HIS A 98 -12.59 3.84 8.59
C HIS A 98 -11.22 3.41 9.13
N LEU A 99 -10.13 4.01 8.68
CA LEU A 99 -8.77 3.72 9.15
C LEU A 99 -8.20 4.94 9.88
N ASN A 100 -8.22 4.88 11.20
CA ASN A 100 -7.52 5.82 12.08
C ASN A 100 -6.28 5.15 12.71
N ALA A 101 -5.55 5.91 13.53
CA ALA A 101 -4.29 5.46 14.13
C ALA A 101 -4.42 4.22 15.06
N ASP A 102 -5.64 3.91 15.54
CA ASP A 102 -5.91 2.81 16.49
C ASP A 102 -6.74 1.68 15.86
N ALA A 103 -6.87 1.66 14.52
CA ALA A 103 -7.66 0.65 13.84
C ALA A 103 -6.96 -0.72 13.87
N GLU A 104 -7.54 -1.69 14.59
CA GLU A 104 -7.01 -3.06 14.66
C GLU A 104 -7.45 -3.95 13.48
N ARG A 105 -8.27 -3.44 12.56
CA ARG A 105 -8.96 -4.24 11.55
C ARG A 105 -9.14 -3.51 10.23
N PHE A 106 -9.07 -4.28 9.15
CA PHE A 106 -9.36 -3.88 7.78
C PHE A 106 -10.44 -4.79 7.21
N ASP A 107 -11.46 -4.24 6.56
CA ASP A 107 -12.49 -5.04 5.89
C ASP A 107 -12.20 -5.19 4.38
N PRO A 108 -11.92 -6.41 3.87
CA PRO A 108 -11.80 -6.64 2.44
C PRO A 108 -13.02 -6.24 1.61
N GLN A 109 -14.22 -6.13 2.22
CA GLN A 109 -15.42 -5.65 1.54
C GLN A 109 -15.30 -4.19 1.09
N TRP A 110 -14.36 -3.43 1.63
CA TRP A 110 -14.08 -2.07 1.16
C TRP A 110 -13.45 -2.04 -0.23
N PHE A 111 -12.91 -3.16 -0.71
CA PHE A 111 -12.42 -3.25 -2.08
C PHE A 111 -13.58 -3.20 -3.06
N VAL A 112 -13.45 -2.32 -4.05
CA VAL A 112 -14.45 -2.14 -5.10
C VAL A 112 -13.91 -2.67 -6.44
N PRO A 113 -14.79 -3.18 -7.32
CA PRO A 113 -14.42 -3.51 -8.68
C PRO A 113 -14.27 -2.22 -9.50
N ALA A 114 -13.16 -1.51 -9.29
CA ALA A 114 -12.75 -0.37 -10.10
C ALA A 114 -11.47 -0.71 -10.86
N SER A 115 -11.27 -0.08 -12.01
CA SER A 115 -10.03 -0.15 -12.76
C SER A 115 -9.81 1.14 -13.52
N PHE A 116 -8.61 1.70 -13.39
CA PHE A 116 -8.15 2.85 -14.15
C PHE A 116 -6.97 2.38 -14.99
N PRO A 117 -7.14 2.19 -16.32
CA PRO A 117 -6.12 1.57 -17.17
C PRO A 117 -4.75 2.24 -17.06
N ASP A 118 -4.72 3.57 -17.01
CA ASP A 118 -3.50 4.36 -16.83
C ASP A 118 -2.78 4.04 -15.52
N LEU A 119 -3.52 3.88 -14.41
CA LEU A 119 -2.93 3.50 -13.12
C LEU A 119 -2.45 2.05 -13.10
N VAL A 120 -3.18 1.14 -13.75
CA VAL A 120 -2.81 -0.28 -13.85
C VAL A 120 -1.53 -0.45 -14.67
N ASP A 121 -1.39 0.29 -15.78
CA ASP A 121 -0.19 0.26 -16.62
C ASP A 121 1.02 0.80 -15.86
N ARG A 122 0.85 1.95 -15.20
CA ARG A 122 1.88 2.53 -14.34
C ARG A 122 2.29 1.55 -13.23
N PHE A 123 1.32 0.92 -12.57
CA PHE A 123 1.59 -0.07 -11.51
C PHE A 123 2.36 -1.26 -12.05
N THR A 124 1.99 -1.74 -13.23
CA THR A 124 2.67 -2.85 -13.90
C THR A 124 4.13 -2.49 -14.21
N ALA A 125 4.39 -1.25 -14.65
CA ALA A 125 5.75 -0.76 -14.89
C ALA A 125 6.55 -0.59 -13.59
N TRP A 126 5.96 -0.01 -12.54
CA TRP A 126 6.54 0.10 -11.20
C TRP A 126 6.88 -1.27 -10.61
N ARG A 127 5.93 -2.21 -10.66
CA ARG A 127 6.09 -3.59 -10.17
C ARG A 127 7.23 -4.32 -10.88
N ALA A 128 7.42 -4.06 -12.17
CA ALA A 128 8.50 -4.63 -12.98
C ALA A 128 9.84 -3.90 -12.80
N GLY A 129 9.89 -2.81 -12.02
CA GLY A 129 11.08 -1.97 -11.88
C GLY A 129 11.49 -1.22 -13.14
N ARG A 130 10.58 -1.10 -14.12
CA ARG A 130 10.84 -0.47 -15.42
C ARG A 130 10.53 1.02 -15.46
N ALA A 131 9.75 1.52 -14.50
CA ALA A 131 9.40 2.93 -14.41
C ALA A 131 9.38 3.40 -12.96
N THR A 132 9.67 4.68 -12.79
CA THR A 132 9.18 5.48 -11.67
C THR A 132 7.67 5.66 -11.87
N TRP A 133 6.86 5.51 -10.83
CA TRP A 133 5.39 5.39 -10.95
C TRP A 133 4.73 6.66 -11.53
#